data_AF-A0A920LIC0-F1
#
_entry.id   AF-A0A920LIC0-F1
#
_cell.length_a   1.000
_cell.length_b   1.000
_cell.length_c   1.000
_cell.angle_alpha   90.00
_cell.angle_beta   90.00
_cell.angle_gamma   90.00
#
_symmetry.space_group_name_H-M   'P 1'
#
loop_
_entity.id
_entity.type
_entity.pdbx_description
1 polymer ?
#
loop_
_entity_poly.entity_id
_entity_poly.type
_entity_poly.pdbx_seq_one_letter_code
_entity_poly.pdbx_strand_id
1 'polypeptide(L)' 'MALGTEQENRIYFRGGGVVLVQNQEIILQSFPKKIRSLGLKHALSSKVKNDELIVLDEAKLSSPKTKDFYQKLKIKN' A
#
# COMPACT_ATOMS: atom_id res chain seq x y z
N MET A 1 55.35 15.47 -19.63
CA MET A 1 54.66 15.96 -18.42
C MET A 1 53.17 15.77 -18.67
N ALA A 2 52.52 14.98 -17.82
CA ALA A 2 51.34 14.16 -18.12
C ALA A 2 50.08 14.98 -18.44
N LEU A 3 49.53 14.80 -19.63
CA LEU A 3 48.21 15.30 -20.07
C LEU A 3 47.24 14.14 -20.37
N GLY A 4 47.39 12.99 -19.69
CA GLY A 4 46.75 11.74 -20.12
C GLY A 4 45.77 11.08 -19.15
N THR A 5 45.73 11.45 -17.88
CA THR A 5 45.11 10.58 -16.84
C THR A 5 43.72 11.00 -16.35
N GLU A 6 43.07 11.98 -16.99
CA GLU A 6 41.76 12.49 -16.53
C GLU A 6 40.54 11.95 -17.31
N GLN A 7 40.74 11.02 -18.25
CA GLN A 7 39.73 10.72 -19.28
C GLN A 7 39.13 9.30 -19.21
N GLU A 8 39.66 8.39 -18.40
CA GLU A 8 39.41 6.95 -18.57
C GLU A 8 38.03 6.44 -18.12
N ASN A 9 37.24 7.22 -17.36
CA ASN A 9 35.93 6.77 -16.87
C ASN A 9 34.76 7.66 -17.33
N ARG A 10 34.77 8.10 -18.60
CA ARG A 10 33.66 8.85 -19.18
C ARG A 10 32.59 7.90 -19.72
N ILE A 11 31.34 8.27 -19.46
CA ILE A 11 30.07 7.65 -19.90
C ILE A 11 29.96 7.34 -21.41
N TYR A 12 30.75 7.99 -22.27
CA TYR A 12 30.77 7.73 -23.71
C TYR A 12 31.60 6.49 -24.11
N PHE A 13 32.50 6.03 -23.25
CA PHE A 13 33.35 4.87 -23.51
C PHE A 13 32.71 3.58 -22.99
N ARG A 14 33.00 2.45 -23.65
CA ARG A 14 32.57 1.13 -23.19
C ARG A 14 33.23 0.83 -21.83
N GLY A 15 32.43 0.47 -20.83
CA GLY A 15 32.90 0.30 -19.45
C GLY A 15 32.94 1.59 -18.61
N GLY A 16 32.51 2.73 -19.16
CA GLY A 16 32.26 3.94 -18.39
C GLY A 16 31.02 3.83 -17.49
N GLY A 17 30.82 4.81 -16.61
CA GLY A 17 29.68 4.83 -15.66
C GLY A 17 28.28 4.84 -16.32
N VAL A 18 27.23 4.59 -15.54
CA VAL A 18 25.83 4.67 -15.98
C VAL A 18 25.26 6.04 -15.59
N VAL A 19 24.83 6.85 -16.57
CA VAL A 19 24.38 8.25 -16.38
C VAL A 19 23.14 8.35 -15.46
N LEU A 20 22.26 7.35 -15.51
CA LEU A 20 20.98 7.34 -14.82
C LEU A 20 20.85 6.06 -14.01
N VAL A 21 21.43 6.06 -12.81
CA VAL A 21 21.17 5.02 -11.82
C VAL A 21 19.77 5.29 -11.26
N GLN A 22 18.84 4.36 -11.47
CA GLN A 22 17.53 4.43 -10.80
C GLN A 22 17.74 4.11 -9.32
N ASN A 23 17.80 5.14 -8.49
CA ASN A 23 17.75 4.95 -7.05
C ASN A 23 16.33 4.49 -6.67
N GLN A 24 16.26 3.45 -5.85
CA GLN A 24 15.00 3.09 -5.21
C GLN A 24 14.71 4.09 -4.11
N GLU A 25 13.92 5.12 -4.42
CA GLU A 25 13.42 6.07 -3.45
C GLU A 25 12.07 5.62 -2.91
N ILE A 26 11.86 5.76 -1.60
CA ILE A 26 10.57 5.49 -0.97
C ILE A 26 9.67 6.71 -1.24
N ILE A 27 8.72 6.57 -2.17
CA ILE A 27 7.77 7.63 -2.52
C ILE A 27 6.56 7.54 -1.60
N LEU A 28 6.56 8.34 -0.52
CA LEU A 28 5.41 8.49 0.38
C LEU A 28 4.64 9.76 0.02
N GLN A 29 3.37 9.62 -0.36
CA GLN A 29 2.48 10.76 -0.55
C GLN A 29 1.52 10.89 0.64
N SER A 30 1.68 11.97 1.40
CA SER A 30 0.76 12.31 2.49
C SER A 30 -0.44 13.09 1.95
N PHE A 31 -1.63 12.73 2.41
CA PHE A 31 -2.86 13.46 2.10
C PHE A 31 -3.26 14.39 3.27
N PRO A 32 -3.94 15.52 2.99
CA PRO A 32 -4.59 16.33 4.02
C PRO A 32 -5.59 15.51 4.86
N LYS A 33 -5.71 15.85 6.15
CA LYS A 33 -6.60 15.14 7.10
C LYS A 33 -8.05 15.04 6.62
N LYS A 34 -8.57 16.10 5.97
CA LYS A 34 -9.94 16.16 5.45
C LYS A 34 -10.20 15.21 4.28
N ILE A 35 -9.19 14.94 3.45
CA ILE A 35 -9.33 14.02 2.32
C ILE A 35 -9.36 12.57 2.82
N ARG A 36 -8.55 12.25 3.83
CA ARG A 36 -8.58 10.93 4.47
C ARG A 36 -9.94 10.62 5.10
N SER A 37 -10.51 11.58 5.84
CA SER A 37 -11.83 11.40 6.44
C SER A 37 -12.94 11.30 5.40
N LEU A 38 -12.85 12.05 4.29
CA LEU A 38 -13.78 11.94 3.17
C LEU A 38 -13.70 10.56 2.49
N GLY A 39 -12.49 10.04 2.25
CA GLY A 39 -12.28 8.73 1.63
C GLY A 39 -12.91 7.59 2.43
N LEU A 40 -12.78 7.62 3.76
CA LEU A 40 -13.42 6.63 4.64
C LEU A 40 -14.96 6.68 4.55
N LYS A 41 -15.55 7.88 4.56
CA LYS A 41 -17.00 8.05 4.42
C LYS A 41 -17.50 7.52 3.07
N HIS A 42 -16.76 7.80 1.99
CA HIS A 42 -17.10 7.32 0.66
C HIS A 42 -17.03 5.79 0.56
N ALA A 43 -15.97 5.18 1.09
CA ALA A 43 -15.80 3.74 1.10
C ALA A 43 -16.92 3.02 1.86
N LEU A 44 -17.29 3.51 3.04
CA LEU A 44 -18.40 2.95 3.83
C LEU A 44 -19.74 3.12 3.12
N SER A 45 -20.01 4.29 2.54
CA SER A 45 -21.24 4.53 1.78
C SER A 45 -21.36 3.60 0.57
N SER A 46 -20.26 3.35 -0.14
CA SER A 46 -20.22 2.40 -1.26
C SER A 46 -20.54 0.97 -0.80
N LYS A 47 -19.95 0.52 0.31
CA LYS A 47 -20.21 -0.82 0.86
C LYS A 47 -21.64 -1.04 1.32
N VAL A 48 -22.28 0.00 1.86
CA VAL A 48 -23.71 -0.06 2.21
C VAL A 48 -24.57 -0.19 0.95
N LYS A 49 -24.25 0.55 -0.13
CA LYS A 49 -25.00 0.46 -1.39
C LYS A 49 -24.87 -0.90 -2.08
N ASN A 50 -23.75 -1.59 -1.89
CA ASN A 50 -23.47 -2.89 -2.48
C ASN A 50 -23.91 -4.07 -1.57
N ASP A 51 -24.63 -3.80 -0.47
CA ASP A 51 -25.03 -4.79 0.54
C ASP A 51 -23.84 -5.62 1.09
N GLU A 52 -22.62 -5.07 1.05
CA GLU A 52 -21.38 -5.71 1.54
C GLU A 52 -21.10 -5.40 3.02
N LEU A 53 -21.90 -4.52 3.64
CA LEU A 53 -21.69 -4.06 5.00
C LEU A 53 -22.71 -4.70 5.95
N ILE A 54 -22.21 -5.51 6.88
CA ILE A 54 -23.01 -6.17 7.91
C ILE A 54 -22.70 -5.52 9.26
N VAL A 55 -23.73 -5.06 9.96
CA VAL A 55 -23.62 -4.51 11.32
C VAL A 55 -24.01 -5.58 12.33
N LEU A 56 -23.11 -5.87 13.27
CA LEU A 56 -23.34 -6.79 14.39
C LEU A 56 -23.48 -5.97 15.68
N ASP A 57 -24.44 -6.34 16.53
CA ASP A 57 -24.69 -5.64 17.80
C ASP A 57 -23.61 -6.01 18.85
N GLU A 58 -23.36 -7.31 19.05
CA GLU A 58 -22.30 -7.79 19.94
C GLU A 58 -21.57 -9.04 19.40
N ALA A 59 -20.24 -9.01 19.43
CA ALA A 59 -19.38 -10.12 19.01
C ALA A 59 -18.75 -10.85 20.21
N LYS A 60 -19.57 -11.45 21.08
CA LYS A 60 -19.08 -12.22 22.24
C LYS A 60 -18.88 -13.70 21.87
N LEU A 61 -17.67 -14.24 22.10
CA LEU A 61 -17.34 -15.65 21.95
C LEU A 61 -17.06 -16.26 23.32
N SER A 62 -17.73 -17.37 23.65
CA SER A 62 -17.53 -18.07 24.93
C SER A 62 -16.23 -18.89 24.96
N SER A 63 -15.67 -19.23 23.80
CA SER A 63 -14.40 -19.95 23.69
C SER A 63 -13.66 -19.52 22.41
N PRO A 64 -12.31 -19.52 22.38
CA PRO A 64 -11.53 -19.13 21.20
C PRO A 64 -11.48 -20.27 20.17
N LYS A 65 -12.66 -20.77 19.76
CA LYS A 65 -12.81 -21.83 18.75
C LYS A 65 -13.31 -21.23 17.45
N THR A 66 -12.55 -21.45 16.37
CA THR A 66 -12.88 -20.98 15.01
C THR A 66 -14.18 -21.60 14.47
N LYS A 67 -14.52 -22.82 14.90
CA LYS A 67 -15.78 -23.49 14.53
C LYS A 67 -17.01 -22.73 15.04
N ASP A 68 -16.97 -22.27 16.29
CA ASP A 68 -18.07 -21.54 16.92
C ASP A 68 -18.22 -20.14 16.31
N PHE A 69 -17.10 -19.51 15.96
CA PHE A 69 -17.08 -18.24 15.24
C PHE A 69 -17.68 -18.34 13.82
N TYR A 70 -17.32 -19.37 13.07
CA TYR A 70 -17.86 -19.61 11.73
C TYR A 70 -19.39 -19.83 11.75
N GLN A 71 -19.92 -20.55 12.75
CA GLN A 71 -21.37 -20.73 12.87
C GLN A 71 -22.10 -19.41 13.17
N LYS A 72 -21.53 -18.53 14.00
CA LYS A 72 -22.10 -17.20 14.26
C LYS A 72 -22.07 -16.29 13.04
N LEU A 73 -21.09 -16.48 12.14
CA LEU A 73 -20.91 -15.69 10.92
C LEU A 73 -21.61 -16.28 9.69
N LYS A 74 -22.31 -17.42 9.78
CA LYS A 74 -23.12 -17.95 8.68
C LYS A 74 -24.35 -17.06 8.45
N ILE A 75 -24.09 -15.93 7.82
CA ILE A 75 -25.09 -15.01 7.32
C ILE A 75 -25.28 -15.38 5.85
N LYS A 76 -26.46 -15.91 5.56
CA LYS A 76 -26.89 -16.28 4.22
C LYS A 76 -27.39 -14.99 3.57
N ASN A 77 -26.86 -14.64 2.40
CA ASN A 77 -27.55 -13.72 1.50
C ASN A 77 -28.85 -14.35 1.00
#